data_AF-A0A8J7L5X0-F1
#
_entry.id   AF-A0A8J7L5X0-F1
#
_cell.length_a   1.000
_cell.length_b   1.000
_cell.length_c   1.000
_cell.angle_alpha   90.00
_cell.angle_beta   90.00
_cell.angle_gamma   90.00
#
_symmetry.space_group_name_H-M   'P 1'
#
loop_
_entity.id
_entity.type
_entity.pdbx_description
1 polymer ?
#
loop_
_entity_poly.entity_id
_entity_poly.type
_entity_poly.pdbx_seq_one_letter_code
_entity_poly.pdbx_strand_id
1 'polypeptide(L)'
;METMKLRSHIGDDGILQIQTPTDFKDTSVEVVLVVQPLPDISTARQEQPQYNAWGKATTKTSISNAIARMQQLRREVALEKTTIRLMIEEGRRF
;
A
#
# COMPACT_ATOMS: atom_id res chain seq x y z
N MET A 1 9.18 42.70 -6.86
CA MET A 1 9.45 41.38 -6.26
C MET A 1 10.94 41.14 -6.34
N GLU A 2 11.59 40.92 -5.21
CA GLU A 2 13.02 40.55 -5.19
C GLU A 2 13.12 39.04 -4.99
N THR A 3 13.98 38.39 -5.78
CA THR A 3 14.18 36.93 -5.71
C THR A 3 15.50 36.65 -5.00
N MET A 4 15.44 35.98 -3.84
CA MET A 4 16.63 35.60 -3.06
C MET A 4 16.89 34.09 -3.12
N LYS A 5 18.17 33.70 -3.10
CA LYS A 5 18.60 32.30 -2.95
C LYS A 5 18.84 32.00 -1.47
N LEU A 6 17.98 31.17 -0.87
CA LEU A 6 18.20 30.60 0.46
C LEU A 6 19.14 29.41 0.35
N ARG A 7 20.12 29.30 1.26
CA ARG A 7 20.92 28.09 1.41
C ARG A 7 20.12 27.12 2.28
N SER A 8 19.81 25.97 1.70
CA SER A 8 19.06 24.91 2.36
C SER A 8 19.82 23.60 2.25
N HIS A 9 19.80 22.79 3.29
CA HIS A 9 20.34 21.42 3.25
C HIS A 9 19.41 20.46 4.00
N ILE A 10 19.42 19.20 3.58
CA ILE A 10 18.74 18.11 4.27
C ILE A 10 19.82 17.38 5.07
N GLY A 11 19.63 17.31 6.40
CA GLY A 11 20.53 16.58 7.29
C GLY A 11 20.43 15.07 7.10
N ASP A 12 21.38 14.33 7.67
CA ASP A 12 21.36 12.86 7.69
C ASP A 12 20.13 12.29 8.44
N ASP A 13 19.43 13.14 9.20
CA ASP A 13 18.19 12.88 9.92
C ASP A 13 16.90 13.22 9.12
N GLY A 14 17.04 13.75 7.90
CA GLY A 14 15.93 14.12 7.04
C GLY A 14 15.30 15.49 7.33
N ILE A 15 15.91 16.30 8.19
CA ILE A 15 15.41 17.64 8.52
C ILE A 15 15.90 18.68 7.49
N LEU A 16 15.00 19.51 6.97
CA LEU A 16 15.34 20.64 6.10
C LEU A 16 15.70 21.87 6.94
N GLN A 17 16.97 22.28 6.90
CA GLN A 17 17.44 23.50 7.56
C GLN A 17 17.55 24.65 6.55
N ILE A 18 16.93 25.79 6.86
CA ILE A 18 16.99 27.03 6.07
C ILE A 18 17.81 28.06 6.86
N GLN A 19 18.85 28.62 6.23
CA GLN A 19 19.67 29.66 6.84
C GLN A 19 19.45 31.00 6.13
N THR A 20 19.00 32.00 6.88
CA THR A 20 18.83 33.38 6.42
C THR A 20 20.08 34.21 6.71
N PRO A 21 20.52 35.10 5.79
CA PRO A 21 21.61 36.03 6.04
C PRO A 21 21.33 36.95 7.23
N THR A 22 22.39 37.38 7.93
CA THR A 22 22.32 38.21 9.14
C THR A 22 21.85 39.64 8.89
N ASP A 23 21.73 40.05 7.63
CA ASP A 23 21.37 41.42 7.22
C ASP A 23 19.86 41.70 7.32
N PHE A 24 19.05 40.65 7.53
CA PHE A 24 17.60 40.75 7.76
C PHE A 24 17.27 40.58 9.25
N LYS A 25 17.60 41.59 10.06
CA LYS A 25 17.13 41.69 11.45
C LYS A 25 15.87 42.56 11.49
N ASP A 26 14.88 42.15 12.30
CA ASP A 26 13.59 42.86 12.49
C ASP A 26 12.76 43.08 11.21
N THR A 27 12.85 42.17 10.23
CA THR A 27 12.05 42.23 9.00
C THR A 27 11.16 41.01 8.86
N SER A 28 9.85 41.23 8.64
CA SER A 28 8.91 40.16 8.28
C SER A 28 9.17 39.68 6.85
N VAL A 29 9.35 38.38 6.67
CA VAL A 29 9.64 37.77 5.37
C VAL A 29 8.60 36.69 5.07
N GLU A 30 8.06 36.69 3.86
CA GLU A 30 7.16 35.64 3.37
C GLU A 30 7.98 34.60 2.60
N VAL A 31 7.88 33.33 2.99
CA VAL A 31 8.62 32.21 2.39
C VAL A 31 7.63 31.23 1.78
N VAL A 32 7.74 30.99 0.47
CA VAL A 32 6.94 30.00 -0.24
C VAL A 32 7.76 28.72 -0.42
N LEU A 33 7.40 27.66 0.32
CA LEU A 33 8.01 26.34 0.21
C LEU A 33 7.22 25.50 -0.80
N VAL A 34 7.87 25.09 -1.90
CA VAL A 34 7.28 24.15 -2.86
C VAL A 34 7.86 22.77 -2.59
N VAL A 35 7.05 21.90 -1.96
CA VAL A 35 7.40 20.50 -1.74
C VAL A 35 6.87 19.69 -2.92
N GLN A 36 7.77 19.21 -3.77
CA GLN A 36 7.42 18.27 -4.82
C GLN A 36 7.89 16.86 -4.41
N PRO A 37 6.97 15.92 -4.15
CA PRO A 37 7.35 14.54 -3.92
C PRO A 37 7.96 13.99 -5.21
N LEU A 38 9.20 13.50 -5.12
CA LEU A 38 9.79 12.73 -6.21
C LEU A 38 9.24 11.31 -6.16
N PRO A 39 8.97 10.68 -7.31
CA PRO A 39 8.65 9.26 -7.33
C PRO A 39 9.85 8.50 -6.76
N ASP A 40 9.61 7.83 -5.65
CA ASP A 40 10.58 6.98 -4.98
C ASP A 40 11.16 5.98 -5.98
N ILE A 41 12.41 6.18 -6.38
CA ILE A 41 13.20 5.18 -7.14
C ILE A 41 13.38 3.91 -6.28
N SER A 42 13.09 3.98 -4.97
CA SER A 42 13.02 2.83 -4.06
C SER A 42 11.80 1.92 -4.30
N THR A 43 10.78 2.38 -5.03
CA THR A 43 9.70 1.50 -5.54
C THR A 43 10.13 0.69 -6.77
N ALA A 44 11.32 0.98 -7.34
CA ALA A 44 11.99 0.08 -8.27
C ALA A 44 12.85 -0.98 -7.56
N ARG A 45 12.57 -1.31 -6.29
CA ARG A 45 12.76 -2.69 -5.85
C ARG A 45 11.83 -3.52 -6.74
N GLN A 46 12.38 -4.02 -7.85
CA GLN A 46 11.81 -5.15 -8.56
C GLN A 46 11.47 -6.17 -7.48
N GLU A 47 10.19 -6.30 -7.17
CA GLU A 47 9.67 -7.33 -6.29
C GLU A 47 10.20 -8.63 -6.89
N GLN A 48 11.22 -9.21 -6.27
CA GLN A 48 11.71 -10.51 -6.69
C GLN A 48 10.49 -11.42 -6.76
N PRO A 49 10.26 -12.11 -7.89
CA PRO A 49 9.04 -12.88 -8.08
C PRO A 49 8.92 -13.87 -6.91
N GLN A 50 7.92 -13.65 -6.05
CA GLN A 50 7.68 -14.56 -4.94
C GLN A 50 7.07 -15.83 -5.53
N TYR A 51 7.76 -16.96 -5.41
CA TYR A 51 7.24 -18.23 -5.90
C TYR A 51 6.41 -18.90 -4.81
N ASN A 52 5.29 -19.51 -5.20
CA ASN A 52 4.53 -20.35 -4.29
C ASN A 52 5.25 -21.70 -4.06
N ALA A 53 4.69 -22.54 -3.18
CA ALA A 53 5.22 -23.88 -2.87
C ALA A 53 5.29 -24.84 -4.09
N TRP A 54 4.67 -24.47 -5.21
CA TRP A 54 4.69 -25.23 -6.47
C TRP A 54 5.55 -24.56 -7.56
N GLY A 55 6.38 -23.58 -7.20
CA GLY A 55 7.31 -22.93 -8.11
C GLY A 55 6.68 -21.97 -9.13
N LYS A 56 5.42 -21.54 -8.92
CA LYS A 56 4.77 -20.54 -9.79
C LYS A 56 4.92 -19.14 -9.22
N ALA A 57 5.21 -18.18 -10.10
CA ALA A 57 5.29 -16.77 -9.73
C ALA A 57 3.95 -16.28 -9.15
N THR A 58 4.01 -15.68 -7.97
CA THR A 58 2.86 -15.13 -7.25
C THR A 58 2.76 -13.66 -7.60
N THR A 59 1.69 -13.30 -8.30
CA THR A 59 1.34 -11.93 -8.63
C THR A 59 0.12 -11.54 -7.82
N LYS A 60 -0.10 -10.23 -7.62
CA LYS A 60 -1.33 -9.73 -7.00
C LYS A 60 -2.60 -10.28 -7.69
N THR A 61 -2.54 -10.42 -9.01
CA THR A 61 -3.63 -11.01 -9.82
C THR A 61 -3.83 -12.50 -9.53
N SER A 62 -2.77 -13.29 -9.37
CA SER A 62 -2.90 -14.72 -9.09
C SER A 62 -3.46 -14.99 -7.69
N ILE A 63 -3.09 -14.19 -6.69
CA ILE A 63 -3.65 -14.25 -5.33
C ILE A 63 -5.16 -13.95 -5.36
N SER A 64 -5.57 -12.84 -5.98
CA SER A 64 -6.98 -12.45 -6.06
C SER A 64 -7.82 -13.52 -6.77
N ASN A 65 -7.29 -14.09 -7.85
CA ASN A 65 -7.97 -15.16 -8.58
C ASN A 65 -8.12 -16.43 -7.72
N ALA A 66 -7.12 -16.79 -6.92
CA ALA A 66 -7.21 -17.93 -6.00
C ALA A 66 -8.28 -17.71 -4.94
N ILE A 67 -8.35 -16.52 -4.34
CA ILE A 67 -9.39 -16.15 -3.36
C ILE A 67 -10.78 -16.25 -3.99
N ALA A 68 -10.97 -15.71 -5.19
CA ALA A 68 -12.25 -15.75 -5.90
C ALA A 68 -12.71 -17.20 -6.15
N ARG A 69 -11.80 -18.08 -6.59
CA ARG A 69 -12.09 -19.52 -6.79
C ARG A 69 -12.50 -20.20 -5.49
N MET A 70 -11.80 -19.93 -4.38
CA MET A 70 -12.16 -20.50 -3.08
C MET A 70 -13.54 -20.03 -2.61
N GLN A 71 -13.88 -18.76 -2.83
CA GLN A 71 -15.21 -18.24 -2.52
C GLN A 71 -16.31 -18.87 -3.37
N GLN A 72 -16.05 -19.07 -4.66
CA GLN A 72 -16.99 -19.75 -5.56
C GLN A 72 -17.20 -21.21 -5.15
N LEU A 73 -16.12 -21.95 -4.88
CA LEU A 73 -16.20 -23.33 -4.42
C LEU A 73 -17.00 -23.43 -3.12
N ARG A 74 -16.81 -22.48 -2.18
CA ARG A 74 -17.62 -22.41 -0.97
C ARG A 74 -19.11 -22.26 -1.25
N ARG A 75 -19.50 -21.54 -2.31
CA ARG A 75 -20.92 -21.40 -2.72
C ARG A 75 -21.44 -22.67 -3.37
N GLU A 76 -20.66 -23.32 -4.22
CA GLU A 76 -21.05 -24.55 -4.92
C GLU A 76 -21.19 -25.74 -3.96
N VAL A 77 -20.29 -25.87 -2.99
CA VAL A 77 -20.29 -26.97 -2.00
C VAL A 77 -21.22 -26.68 -0.81
N ALA A 78 -21.64 -25.42 -0.62
CA ALA A 78 -22.57 -25.08 0.46
C ALA A 78 -23.92 -25.76 0.23
N LEU A 79 -24.23 -26.75 1.06
CA LEU A 79 -25.57 -27.29 1.17
C LEU A 79 -26.48 -26.26 1.86
N GLU A 80 -27.68 -26.08 1.32
CA GLU A 80 -28.68 -25.25 1.98
C GLU A 80 -29.02 -25.83 3.36
N LYS A 81 -29.24 -24.93 4.34
CA LYS A 81 -29.54 -25.30 5.73
C LYS A 81 -30.79 -26.19 5.82
N THR A 82 -31.73 -26.01 4.91
CA THR A 82 -32.94 -26.84 4.72
C THR A 82 -32.59 -28.25 4.28
N THR A 83 -31.72 -28.41 3.28
CA THR A 83 -31.23 -29.70 2.79
C THR A 83 -30.49 -30.47 3.87
N ILE A 84 -29.61 -29.81 4.63
CA ILE A 84 -28.90 -30.43 5.77
C ILE A 84 -29.90 -30.94 6.81
N ARG A 85 -30.93 -30.15 7.13
CA ARG A 85 -31.97 -30.54 8.09
C ARG A 85 -32.77 -31.75 7.63
N LEU A 86 -33.14 -31.80 6.35
CA LEU A 86 -33.84 -32.94 5.75
C LEU A 86 -32.97 -34.21 5.79
N MET A 87 -31.68 -34.11 5.48
CA MET A 87 -30.75 -35.25 5.56
C MET A 87 -30.60 -35.78 6.99
N ILE A 88 -30.59 -34.90 8.00
CA ILE A 88 -30.54 -35.29 9.43
C ILE A 88 -31.83 -35.97 9.87
N GLU A 89 -33.00 -35.46 9.45
CA GLU A 89 -34.30 -36.04 9.77
C GLU A 89 -34.50 -37.41 9.10
N GLU A 90 -34.08 -37.54 7.83
CA GLU A 90 -34.11 -38.81 7.11
C GLU A 90 -33.19 -39.85 7.78
N GLY A 91 -31.97 -39.46 8.15
CA GLY A 91 -31.05 -40.33 8.87
C GLY A 91 -31.50 -40.74 10.29
N ARG A 92 -32.45 -40.04 10.91
CA ARG A 92 -33.07 -40.43 12.19
C ARG A 92 -34.23 -41.42 12.05
N ARG A 93 -34.72 -41.64 10.83
CA ARG A 93 -35.83 -42.56 10.54
C ARG A 93 -35.36 -44.00 10.28
N PHE A 94 -34.06 -44.19 10.09
CA PHE A 94 -33.37 -45.48 9.99
C PHE A 94 -32.61 -45.78 11.28
#